data_AF-A0A2U8Q325-F1
#
_entry.id   AF-A0A2U8Q325-F1
#
_cell.length_a   1.000
_cell.length_b   1.000
_cell.length_c   1.000
_cell.angle_alpha   90.00
_cell.angle_beta   90.00
_cell.angle_gamma   90.00
#
_symmetry.space_group_name_H-M   'P 1'
#
loop_
_entity.id
_entity.type
_entity.pdbx_description
1 polymer ?
#
loop_
_entity_poly.entity_id
_entity_poly.type
_entity_poly.pdbx_seq_one_letter_code
_entity_poly.pdbx_strand_id
1 'polypeptide(L)'
;MLLVVVPFLPELVILLTSLFAGLLGCRPGSDAGCSIGPSAAEIIRHALDAGYLVGSRFGDGLAVLWLASCYWLITLGWPRLWSRLLLAFAIGLVCAFVPYFGPMLSISHLVNPKCEPNEGGVGDCIVFGGDVGGAAHQVVGLGWRILEGAPLAIGMFAVYAIVAVVADVRGRRRALGSLG
;
A
#
# COMPACT_ATOMS: atom_id res chain seq x y z
N MET A 1 -15.39 -2.21 4.25
CA MET A 1 -14.34 -3.14 4.74
C MET A 1 -13.52 -3.71 3.59
N LEU A 2 -14.14 -4.37 2.59
CA LEU A 2 -13.41 -4.93 1.44
C LEU A 2 -12.55 -3.89 0.70
N LEU A 3 -13.12 -2.71 0.45
CA LEU A 3 -12.44 -1.54 -0.13
C LEU A 3 -11.24 -1.02 0.66
N VAL A 4 -11.02 -1.46 1.92
CA VAL A 4 -9.87 -1.09 2.76
C VAL A 4 -8.73 -2.13 2.68
N VAL A 5 -9.04 -3.34 2.22
CA VAL A 5 -8.07 -4.47 2.21
C VAL A 5 -7.50 -4.72 0.80
N VAL A 6 -8.21 -4.28 -0.25
CA VAL A 6 -7.85 -4.49 -1.67
C VAL A 6 -6.40 -4.15 -2.11
N PRO A 7 -5.69 -3.13 -1.60
CA PRO A 7 -4.36 -2.76 -2.02
C PRO A 7 -3.30 -3.44 -1.17
N PHE A 8 -3.69 -4.05 -0.04
CA PHE A 8 -2.82 -4.91 0.76
C PHE A 8 -2.85 -6.36 0.25
N LEU A 9 -3.82 -6.70 -0.60
CA LEU A 9 -3.98 -8.05 -1.16
C LEU A 9 -2.74 -8.53 -1.94
N PRO A 10 -2.12 -7.72 -2.82
CA PRO A 10 -0.88 -8.08 -3.50
C PRO A 10 0.26 -8.46 -2.54
N GLU A 11 0.48 -7.65 -1.49
CA GLU A 11 1.51 -7.91 -0.48
C GLU A 11 1.23 -9.17 0.32
N LEU A 12 -0.02 -9.38 0.71
CA LEU A 12 -0.46 -10.60 1.40
C LEU A 12 -0.19 -11.85 0.56
N VAL A 13 -0.46 -11.79 -0.74
CA VAL A 13 -0.19 -12.90 -1.66
C VAL A 13 1.31 -13.18 -1.76
N ILE A 14 2.15 -12.15 -1.87
CA ILE A 14 3.62 -12.30 -1.91
C ILE A 14 4.14 -12.92 -0.61
N LEU A 15 3.70 -12.42 0.55
CA LEU A 15 4.11 -12.94 1.85
C LEU A 15 3.69 -14.39 2.06
N LEU A 16 2.44 -14.74 1.73
CA LEU A 16 1.93 -16.10 1.88
C LEU A 16 2.65 -17.07 0.93
N THR A 17 2.84 -16.69 -0.33
CA THR A 17 3.54 -17.54 -1.32
C THR A 17 5.01 -17.75 -0.93
N SER A 18 5.70 -16.70 -0.50
CA SER A 18 7.06 -16.77 0.03
C SER A 18 7.15 -17.68 1.26
N LEU A 19 6.21 -17.56 2.21
CA LEU A 19 6.14 -18.40 3.40
C LEU A 19 5.93 -19.87 3.05
N PHE A 20 4.96 -20.19 2.18
CA PHE A 20 4.69 -21.56 1.76
C PHE A 20 5.87 -22.17 1.01
N ALA A 21 6.50 -21.40 0.11
CA ALA A 21 7.71 -21.84 -0.60
C ALA A 21 8.86 -22.13 0.38
N GLY A 22 9.06 -21.27 1.39
CA GLY A 22 10.05 -21.49 2.43
C GLY A 22 9.78 -22.74 3.29
N LEU A 23 8.52 -22.99 3.65
CA LEU A 23 8.11 -24.19 4.39
C LEU A 23 8.34 -25.48 3.59
N LEU A 24 8.28 -25.41 2.26
CA LEU A 24 8.54 -26.51 1.33
C LEU A 24 10.03 -26.68 0.99
N GLY A 25 10.91 -25.88 1.61
CA GLY A 25 12.35 -25.96 1.45
C GLY A 25 12.91 -25.18 0.26
N CYS A 26 12.08 -24.40 -0.44
CA CYS A 26 12.56 -23.53 -1.51
C CYS A 26 13.35 -22.34 -0.91
N ARG A 27 14.51 -22.01 -1.49
CA ARG A 27 15.29 -20.81 -1.12
C ARG A 27 15.21 -19.75 -2.22
N PRO A 28 14.96 -18.47 -1.90
CA PRO A 28 14.75 -17.42 -2.89
C PRO A 28 15.98 -17.14 -3.77
N GLY A 29 17.20 -17.45 -3.31
CA GLY A 29 18.45 -17.28 -4.07
C GLY A 29 19.11 -18.58 -4.57
N SER A 30 18.39 -19.70 -4.55
CA SER A 30 18.89 -20.99 -5.00
C SER A 30 18.51 -21.26 -6.45
N ASP A 31 19.50 -21.49 -7.32
CA ASP A 31 19.29 -21.96 -8.70
C ASP A 31 18.76 -23.42 -8.74
N ALA A 32 18.81 -24.15 -7.61
CA ALA A 32 18.22 -25.47 -7.52
C ALA A 32 16.69 -25.38 -7.55
N GLY A 33 16.10 -25.91 -8.62
CA GLY A 33 14.67 -25.88 -8.88
C GLY A 33 13.88 -26.51 -7.74
N CYS A 34 12.97 -25.74 -7.16
CA CYS A 34 11.95 -26.26 -6.27
C CYS A 34 10.78 -26.77 -7.11
N SER A 35 10.14 -27.88 -6.74
CA SER A 35 9.01 -28.45 -7.50
C SER A 35 7.84 -27.48 -7.68
N ILE A 36 7.69 -26.53 -6.75
CA ILE A 36 6.67 -25.47 -6.75
C ILE A 36 7.29 -24.09 -7.05
N GLY A 37 8.61 -24.03 -7.24
CA GLY A 37 9.39 -22.80 -7.47
C GLY A 37 8.90 -21.95 -8.65
N PRO A 38 8.81 -22.49 -9.88
CA PRO A 38 8.35 -21.71 -11.04
C PRO A 38 6.90 -21.25 -10.90
N SER A 39 6.03 -22.06 -10.29
CA SER A 39 4.65 -21.64 -9.98
C SER A 39 4.58 -20.55 -8.91
N ALA A 40 5.44 -20.59 -7.89
CA ALA A 40 5.51 -19.56 -6.87
C ALA A 40 6.05 -18.24 -7.44
N ALA A 41 7.08 -18.32 -8.29
CA ALA A 41 7.62 -17.17 -9.02
C ALA A 41 6.56 -16.51 -9.92
N GLU A 42 5.76 -17.31 -10.62
CA GLU A 42 4.68 -16.78 -11.46
C GLU A 42 3.55 -16.13 -10.65
N ILE A 43 3.16 -16.71 -9.51
CA ILE A 43 2.19 -16.08 -8.61
C ILE A 43 2.74 -14.77 -8.04
N ILE A 44 4.01 -14.73 -7.63
CA ILE A 44 4.67 -13.50 -7.15
C ILE A 44 4.70 -12.46 -8.26
N ARG A 45 5.04 -12.84 -9.50
CA ARG A 45 5.03 -11.95 -10.66
C ARG A 45 3.65 -11.33 -10.88
N HIS A 46 2.60 -12.15 -10.90
CA HIS A 46 1.23 -11.64 -11.05
C HIS A 46 0.78 -10.76 -9.88
N ALA A 47 1.20 -11.09 -8.66
CA ALA A 47 0.94 -10.25 -7.50
C ALA A 47 1.67 -8.90 -7.60
N LEU A 48 2.89 -8.88 -8.12
CA LEU A 48 3.65 -7.65 -8.36
C LEU A 48 3.01 -6.79 -9.46
N ASP A 49 2.60 -7.38 -10.58
CA ASP A 49 1.88 -6.66 -11.63
C ASP A 49 0.56 -6.08 -11.12
N ALA A 50 -0.19 -6.84 -10.32
CA ALA A 50 -1.40 -6.37 -9.67
C ALA A 50 -1.11 -5.25 -8.66
N GLY A 51 -0.04 -5.38 -7.87
CA GLY A 51 0.44 -4.35 -6.94
C GLY A 51 0.84 -3.07 -7.67
N TYR A 52 1.55 -3.19 -8.78
CA TYR A 52 1.90 -2.07 -9.66
C TYR A 52 0.66 -1.39 -10.22
N LEU A 53 -0.30 -2.15 -10.73
CA LEU A 53 -1.53 -1.61 -11.29
C LEU A 53 -2.38 -0.91 -10.22
N VAL A 54 -2.49 -1.49 -9.03
CA VAL A 54 -3.20 -0.86 -7.91
C VAL A 54 -2.48 0.42 -7.47
N GLY A 55 -1.16 0.38 -7.31
CA GLY A 55 -0.34 1.54 -6.94
C GLY A 55 -0.41 2.66 -7.98
N SER A 56 -0.33 2.34 -9.27
CA SER A 56 -0.40 3.32 -10.35
C SER A 56 -1.78 3.97 -10.43
N ARG A 57 -2.86 3.18 -10.24
CA ARG A 57 -4.24 3.69 -10.22
C ARG A 57 -4.59 4.41 -8.92
N PHE A 58 -3.83 4.19 -7.86
CA PHE A 58 -3.97 4.94 -6.61
C PHE A 58 -3.74 6.45 -6.85
N GLY A 59 -2.74 6.80 -7.68
CA GLY A 59 -2.48 8.17 -8.11
C GLY A 59 -3.59 8.78 -9.00
N ASP A 60 -4.31 7.95 -9.77
CA ASP A 60 -5.36 8.39 -10.71
C ASP A 60 -6.70 8.78 -10.03
N GLY A 61 -6.75 8.83 -8.69
CA GLY A 61 -7.94 9.26 -7.94
C GLY A 61 -8.64 8.16 -7.14
N LEU A 62 -8.21 6.90 -7.27
CA LEU A 62 -8.68 5.81 -6.38
C LEU A 62 -8.35 6.12 -4.91
N ALA A 63 -7.20 6.78 -4.66
CA ALA A 63 -6.80 7.26 -3.34
C ALA A 63 -7.84 8.21 -2.71
N VAL A 64 -8.50 9.05 -3.51
CA VAL A 64 -9.48 10.03 -3.02
C VAL A 64 -10.74 9.33 -2.54
N LEU A 65 -11.29 8.41 -3.35
CA LEU A 65 -12.48 7.62 -2.99
C LEU A 65 -12.21 6.77 -1.75
N TRP A 66 -11.01 6.22 -1.67
CA TRP A 66 -10.54 5.47 -0.53
C TRP A 66 -10.49 6.33 0.74
N LEU A 67 -9.71 7.41 0.71
CA LEU A 67 -9.51 8.29 1.87
C LEU A 67 -10.84 8.88 2.34
N ALA A 68 -11.71 9.26 1.41
CA ALA A 68 -13.06 9.70 1.72
C ALA A 68 -13.86 8.62 2.46
N SER A 69 -13.79 7.37 2.00
CA SER A 69 -14.46 6.23 2.65
C SER A 69 -13.91 5.98 4.06
N CYS A 70 -12.58 6.03 4.23
CA CYS A 70 -11.95 5.90 5.54
C CYS A 70 -12.37 7.02 6.49
N TYR A 71 -12.30 8.27 6.05
CA TYR A 71 -12.70 9.44 6.84
C TYR A 71 -14.18 9.42 7.22
N TRP A 72 -15.04 8.95 6.33
CA TRP A 72 -16.44 8.72 6.63
C TRP A 72 -16.63 7.71 7.78
N LEU A 73 -15.93 6.57 7.73
CA LEU A 73 -15.99 5.55 8.78
C LEU A 73 -15.46 6.07 10.13
N ILE A 74 -14.36 6.83 10.12
CA ILE A 74 -13.80 7.46 11.34
C ILE A 74 -14.83 8.41 11.96
N THR A 75 -15.56 9.14 11.12
CA THR A 75 -16.58 10.09 11.55
C THR A 75 -17.77 9.41 12.22
N LEU A 76 -18.15 8.22 11.74
CA LEU A 76 -19.24 7.44 12.32
C LEU A 76 -18.83 6.74 13.63
N GLY A 77 -17.60 6.24 13.71
CA GLY A 77 -17.15 5.40 14.83
C GLY A 77 -16.63 6.14 16.06
N TRP A 78 -16.15 7.38 15.92
CA TRP A 78 -15.46 8.08 17.01
C TRP A 78 -16.12 9.41 17.38
N PRO A 79 -16.51 9.62 18.66
CA PRO A 79 -17.12 10.87 19.09
C PRO A 79 -16.09 11.96 19.46
N ARG A 80 -14.85 11.60 19.82
CA ARG A 80 -13.82 12.56 20.25
C ARG A 80 -13.04 13.11 19.06
N LEU A 81 -13.09 14.44 18.85
CA LEU A 81 -12.39 15.14 17.76
C LEU A 81 -10.90 14.80 17.68
N TRP A 82 -10.18 14.87 18.81
CA TRP A 82 -8.74 14.57 18.85
C TRP A 82 -8.41 13.15 18.38
N SER A 83 -9.18 12.16 18.83
CA SER A 83 -8.98 10.77 18.41
C SER A 83 -9.28 10.58 16.93
N ARG A 84 -10.28 11.29 16.37
CA ARG A 84 -10.62 11.24 14.95
C ARG A 84 -9.49 11.82 14.08
N LEU A 85 -8.92 12.95 14.50
CA LEU A 85 -7.84 13.61 13.75
C LEU A 85 -6.57 12.76 13.76
N LEU A 86 -6.20 12.19 14.91
CA LEU A 86 -5.06 11.27 14.99
C LEU A 86 -5.25 10.02 14.11
N LEU A 87 -6.44 9.43 14.14
CA LEU A 87 -6.75 8.25 13.33
C LEU A 87 -6.75 8.58 11.83
N ALA A 88 -7.30 9.74 11.45
CA ALA A 88 -7.31 10.21 10.07
C ALA A 88 -5.90 10.55 9.56
N PHE A 89 -5.03 11.09 10.43
CA PHE A 89 -3.64 11.35 10.12
C PHE A 89 -2.86 10.05 9.91
N ALA A 90 -3.01 9.08 10.84
CA ALA A 90 -2.37 7.78 10.73
C ALA A 90 -2.80 7.04 9.45
N ILE A 91 -4.09 7.02 9.14
CA ILE A 91 -4.61 6.41 7.90
C ILE A 91 -4.11 7.17 6.67
N GLY A 92 -4.07 8.49 6.70
CA GLY A 92 -3.52 9.31 5.61
C GLY A 92 -2.07 8.97 5.31
N LEU A 93 -1.23 8.80 6.34
CA LEU A 93 0.16 8.37 6.19
C LEU A 93 0.26 6.96 5.61
N VAL A 94 -0.52 6.01 6.13
CA VAL A 94 -0.54 4.63 5.59
C VAL A 94 -0.92 4.64 4.11
N CYS A 95 -1.93 5.42 3.71
CA CYS A 95 -2.34 5.55 2.31
C CYS A 95 -1.31 6.28 1.43
N ALA A 96 -0.50 7.18 2.00
CA ALA A 96 0.58 7.85 1.28
C ALA A 96 1.78 6.94 1.04
N PHE A 97 2.02 5.96 1.93
CA PHE A 97 3.21 5.12 1.89
C PHE A 97 2.94 3.72 1.32
N VAL A 98 1.91 3.01 1.78
CA VAL A 98 1.70 1.59 1.44
C VAL A 98 1.56 1.33 -0.07
N PRO A 99 0.72 2.07 -0.82
CA PRO A 99 0.54 1.75 -2.25
C PRO A 99 1.82 1.91 -3.08
N TYR A 100 2.79 2.69 -2.58
CA TYR A 100 4.04 2.99 -3.27
C TYR A 100 5.21 2.13 -2.79
N PHE A 101 5.31 1.92 -1.48
CA PHE A 101 6.44 1.20 -0.87
C PHE A 101 6.12 -0.24 -0.52
N GLY A 102 4.85 -0.58 -0.36
CA GLY A 102 4.42 -1.89 0.11
C GLY A 102 4.83 -3.04 -0.82
N PRO A 103 4.57 -2.95 -2.14
CA PRO A 103 5.08 -3.93 -3.09
C PRO A 103 6.61 -4.03 -3.07
N MET A 104 7.33 -2.91 -2.97
CA MET A 104 8.81 -2.89 -2.87
C MET A 104 9.31 -3.57 -1.58
N LEU A 105 8.68 -3.31 -0.44
CA LEU A 105 9.02 -3.93 0.85
C LEU A 105 8.71 -5.44 0.83
N SER A 106 7.62 -5.84 0.18
CA SER A 106 7.23 -7.24 0.07
C SER A 106 8.23 -8.06 -0.75
N ILE A 107 8.96 -7.48 -1.69
CA ILE A 107 10.00 -8.20 -2.42
C ILE A 107 11.36 -8.13 -1.75
N SER A 108 11.62 -7.14 -0.90
CA SER A 108 12.94 -6.86 -0.29
C SER A 108 13.62 -8.07 0.36
N HIS A 109 12.84 -9.00 0.92
CA HIS A 109 13.33 -10.22 1.55
C HIS A 109 13.66 -11.37 0.58
N LEU A 110 13.24 -11.25 -0.69
CA LEU A 110 13.53 -12.19 -1.77
C LEU A 110 14.65 -11.70 -2.71
N VAL A 111 15.07 -10.44 -2.60
CA VAL A 111 16.03 -9.80 -3.51
C VAL A 111 17.44 -10.38 -3.29
N ASN A 112 17.93 -11.09 -4.28
CA ASN A 112 19.34 -11.49 -4.42
C ASN A 112 20.16 -10.26 -4.87
N PRO A 113 21.45 -10.07 -4.54
CA PRO A 113 22.28 -8.99 -5.09
C PRO A 113 22.23 -8.82 -6.62
N LYS A 114 21.85 -9.86 -7.38
CA LYS A 114 21.59 -9.77 -8.84
C LYS A 114 20.31 -9.00 -9.22
N CYS A 115 19.40 -8.80 -8.28
CA CYS A 115 18.14 -8.09 -8.43
C CYS A 115 18.22 -6.63 -7.95
N GLU A 116 19.42 -6.10 -7.70
CA GLU A 116 19.58 -4.68 -7.38
C GLU A 116 19.17 -3.82 -8.59
N PRO A 117 18.26 -2.86 -8.41
CA PRO A 117 17.87 -1.95 -9.48
C PRO A 117 19.07 -1.07 -9.85
N ASN A 118 19.52 -1.14 -11.12
CA ASN A 118 20.51 -0.23 -11.67
C ASN A 118 19.85 0.72 -12.68
N GLU A 119 20.50 1.85 -12.98
CA GLU A 119 19.94 2.88 -13.88
C GLU A 119 19.75 2.39 -15.34
N GLY A 120 20.25 1.19 -15.69
CA GLY A 120 20.05 0.53 -16.98
C GLY A 120 18.97 -0.57 -17.00
N GLY A 121 18.31 -0.85 -15.86
CA GLY A 121 17.30 -1.89 -15.69
C GLY A 121 17.56 -2.81 -14.49
N VAL A 122 16.79 -3.90 -14.38
CA VAL A 122 17.11 -5.02 -13.48
C VAL A 122 17.58 -6.15 -14.39
N GLY A 123 18.76 -6.74 -14.12
CA GLY A 123 19.19 -7.95 -14.83
C GLY A 123 18.26 -9.14 -14.52
N ASP A 124 18.59 -10.34 -15.01
CA ASP A 124 17.79 -11.55 -14.75
C ASP A 124 17.60 -11.76 -13.24
N CYS A 125 16.43 -11.37 -12.73
CA CYS A 125 16.11 -11.46 -11.32
C CYS A 125 15.34 -12.74 -11.09
N ILE A 126 16.10 -13.81 -10.85
CA ILE A 126 15.52 -15.14 -10.64
C ILE A 126 15.21 -15.35 -9.17
N VAL A 127 13.93 -15.56 -8.87
CA VAL A 127 13.42 -15.89 -7.54
C VAL A 127 12.72 -17.24 -7.63
N PHE A 128 13.11 -18.19 -6.78
CA PHE A 128 12.60 -19.58 -6.79
C PHE A 128 12.70 -20.29 -8.17
N GLY A 129 13.67 -19.90 -9.02
CA GLY A 129 13.88 -20.49 -10.34
C GLY A 129 13.06 -19.88 -11.48
N GLY A 130 12.29 -18.81 -11.25
CA GLY A 130 11.60 -18.04 -12.30
C GLY A 130 12.04 -16.57 -12.33
N ASP A 131 12.01 -15.96 -13.53
CA ASP A 131 12.36 -14.56 -13.72
C ASP A 131 11.20 -13.62 -13.32
N VAL A 132 11.50 -12.70 -12.40
CA VAL A 132 10.60 -11.65 -11.90
C VAL A 132 11.16 -10.24 -12.12
N GLY A 133 12.26 -10.10 -12.86
CA GLY A 133 13.00 -8.83 -13.00
C GLY A 133 12.18 -7.69 -13.59
N GLY A 134 11.38 -7.97 -14.62
CA GLY A 134 10.50 -6.97 -15.24
C GLY A 134 9.46 -6.39 -14.28
N ALA A 135 8.81 -7.25 -13.49
CA ALA A 135 7.79 -6.83 -12.53
C ALA A 135 8.42 -6.13 -11.30
N ALA A 136 9.56 -6.65 -10.82
CA ALA A 136 10.32 -6.02 -9.74
C ALA A 136 10.79 -4.61 -10.11
N HIS A 137 11.28 -4.41 -11.34
CA HIS A 137 11.69 -3.08 -11.83
C HIS A 137 10.55 -2.07 -11.81
N GLN A 138 9.37 -2.45 -12.29
CA GLN A 138 8.19 -1.59 -12.33
C GLN A 138 7.76 -1.16 -10.93
N VAL A 139 7.81 -2.08 -9.96
CA VAL A 139 7.48 -1.82 -8.56
C VAL A 139 8.48 -0.87 -7.90
N VAL A 140 9.78 -1.01 -8.16
CA VAL A 140 10.79 -0.06 -7.67
C VAL A 140 10.57 1.34 -8.27
N GLY A 141 10.25 1.41 -9.57
CA GLY A 141 9.90 2.67 -10.23
C GLY A 141 8.67 3.35 -9.62
N LEU A 142 7.76 2.58 -9.02
CA LEU A 142 6.56 3.10 -8.37
C LEU A 142 6.89 3.88 -7.08
N GLY A 143 7.97 3.53 -6.38
CA GLY A 143 8.47 4.26 -5.22
C GLY A 143 8.81 5.73 -5.53
N TRP A 144 9.27 6.01 -6.75
CA TRP A 144 9.52 7.39 -7.21
C TRP A 144 8.25 8.23 -7.34
N ARG A 145 7.07 7.60 -7.46
CA ARG A 145 5.77 8.29 -7.55
C ARG A 145 5.22 8.74 -6.19
N ILE A 146 5.95 8.54 -5.09
CA ILE A 146 5.58 9.11 -3.78
C ILE A 146 5.39 10.63 -3.83
N LEU A 147 6.13 11.32 -4.72
CA LEU A 147 6.00 12.76 -4.93
C LEU A 147 4.61 13.15 -5.46
N GLU A 148 3.90 12.24 -6.13
CA GLU A 148 2.51 12.45 -6.59
C GLU A 148 1.50 12.10 -5.48
N GLY A 149 1.76 11.02 -4.73
CA GLY A 149 0.86 10.51 -3.69
C GLY A 149 0.85 11.30 -2.38
N ALA A 150 2.01 11.76 -1.92
CA ALA A 150 2.13 12.46 -0.64
C ALA A 150 1.36 13.79 -0.60
N PRO A 151 1.43 14.67 -1.63
CA PRO A 151 0.63 15.90 -1.64
C PRO A 151 -0.88 15.62 -1.63
N LEU A 152 -1.33 14.58 -2.31
CA LEU A 152 -2.73 14.15 -2.35
C LEU A 152 -3.24 13.75 -0.97
N ALA A 153 -2.47 12.91 -0.26
CA ALA A 153 -2.82 12.48 1.10
C ALA A 153 -2.84 13.65 2.10
N ILE A 154 -1.85 14.56 2.02
CA ILE A 154 -1.78 15.76 2.86
C ILE A 154 -2.97 16.68 2.58
N GLY A 155 -3.29 16.92 1.31
CA GLY A 155 -4.41 17.78 0.90
C GLY A 155 -5.75 17.24 1.39
N MET A 156 -6.00 15.94 1.21
CA MET A 156 -7.23 15.30 1.70
C MET A 156 -7.35 15.33 3.22
N PHE A 157 -6.25 15.09 3.94
CA PHE A 157 -6.23 15.20 5.40
C PHE A 157 -6.55 16.62 5.86
N ALA A 158 -5.96 17.64 5.23
CA ALA A 158 -6.22 19.04 5.57
C ALA A 158 -7.70 19.40 5.37
N VAL A 159 -8.30 19.01 4.25
CA VAL A 159 -9.74 19.20 3.99
C VAL A 159 -10.58 18.52 5.07
N TYR A 160 -10.29 17.26 5.39
CA TYR A 160 -11.00 16.53 6.43
C TYR A 160 -10.87 17.21 7.81
N ALA A 161 -9.66 17.64 8.18
CA ALA A 161 -9.40 18.30 9.45
C ALA A 161 -10.21 19.59 9.58
N ILE A 162 -10.25 20.43 8.53
CA ILE A 162 -11.05 21.66 8.51
C ILE A 162 -12.53 21.33 8.69
N VAL A 163 -13.06 20.38 7.92
CA VAL A 163 -14.48 19.99 8.01
C VAL A 163 -14.83 19.47 9.40
N ALA A 164 -13.99 18.60 9.98
CA ALA A 164 -14.21 18.03 11.30
C ALA A 164 -14.18 19.10 12.41
N VAL A 165 -13.23 20.03 12.35
CA VAL A 165 -13.14 21.15 13.32
C VAL A 165 -14.33 22.08 13.19
N VAL A 166 -14.72 22.47 11.97
CA VAL A 166 -15.88 23.36 11.74
C VAL A 166 -17.18 22.69 12.22
N ALA A 167 -17.35 21.39 11.99
CA ALA A 167 -18.51 20.65 12.45
C ALA A 167 -18.57 20.59 13.99
N ASP A 168 -17.44 20.34 14.67
CA ASP A 168 -17.37 20.32 16.14
C ASP A 168 -17.68 21.70 16.74
N VAL A 169 -17.07 22.77 16.20
CA VAL A 169 -17.32 24.15 16.67
C VAL A 169 -18.79 24.55 16.46
N ARG A 170 -19.39 24.22 15.31
CA ARG A 170 -20.82 24.48 15.04
C ARG A 170 -21.72 23.67 15.97
N GLY A 171 -21.38 22.41 16.25
CA GLY A 171 -22.10 21.56 17.19
C GLY A 171 -22.11 22.15 18.60
N ARG A 172 -20.94 22.57 19.10
CA ARG A 172 -20.82 23.23 20.42
C ARG A 172 -21.60 24.53 20.50
N ARG A 173 -21.54 25.38 19.47
CA ARG A 173 -22.30 26.65 19.42
C ARG A 173 -23.81 26.43 19.46
N ARG A 174 -24.31 25.41 18.75
CA ARG A 174 -25.75 25.05 18.77
C ARG A 174 -26.19 24.53 20.13
N ALA A 175 -25.38 23.70 20.77
CA ALA A 175 -25.67 23.19 22.13
C ALA A 175 -25.69 24.32 23.17
N LEU A 176 -24.80 25.30 23.06
CA LEU A 176 -24.79 26.48 23.94
C LEU A 176 -25.97 27.44 23.65
N GLY A 177 -26.36 27.60 22.38
CA GLY A 177 -27.48 28.44 21.98
C GLY A 177 -28.87 27.87 22.29
N SER A 178 -28.99 26.56 22.56
CA SER A 178 -30.24 25.93 23.00
C SER A 178 -30.46 25.95 24.52
N LEU A 179 -29.50 26.47 25.28
CA LEU A 179 -29.53 26.55 26.76
C LEU A 179 -29.82 27.95 27.30
N GLY A 180 -29.89 28.98 26.42
CA GLY A 180 -30.27 30.35 26.76
C GLY A 180 -31.61 30.70 26.15
#